data_AF-A0A850GEP9-F1
#
_entry.id   AF-A0A850GEP9-F1
#
_cell.length_a   1.000
_cell.length_b   1.000
_cell.length_c   1.000
_cell.angle_alpha   90.00
_cell.angle_beta   90.00
_cell.angle_gamma   90.00
#
_symmetry.space_group_name_H-M   'P 1'
#
loop_
_entity.id
_entity.type
_entity.pdbx_description
1 polymer ?
#
loop_
_entity_poly.entity_id
_entity_poly.type
_entity_poly.pdbx_seq_one_letter_code
_entity_poly.pdbx_strand_id
1 'polypeptide(L)'
;MTRSSIAALMMVALCSFACGGSKSEPAPKEAEGGEAAAEAATPVASDPAAEAGATAEAPADAAEAGADAAEAGADAAEAGADAAEDDDDSGEAAPALPASFEALGVELCDQYVADYSTCIEDKAPEAEREAQRRIIFENLQSWKQIKDGGSPAAEKSLQTGCKIAREQAKRATADWGCEW
;
A
#
# COMPACT_ATOMS: atom_id res chain seq x y z
N MET A 1 22.11 -8.07 37.07
CA MET A 1 21.50 -6.75 36.83
C MET A 1 21.65 -6.44 35.36
N THR A 2 20.56 -6.54 34.56
CA THR A 2 20.32 -5.87 33.25
C THR A 2 19.09 -6.51 32.56
N ARG A 3 17.92 -6.44 33.20
CA ARG A 3 16.64 -6.77 32.55
C ARG A 3 15.73 -5.54 32.36
N SER A 4 16.15 -4.36 32.84
CA SER A 4 15.36 -3.12 32.76
C SER A 4 15.66 -2.21 31.57
N SER A 5 16.69 -2.47 30.75
CA SER A 5 17.09 -1.55 29.67
C SER A 5 16.45 -1.83 28.31
N ILE A 6 15.72 -2.94 28.11
CA ILE A 6 15.11 -3.28 26.81
C ILE A 6 13.73 -2.63 26.63
N ALA A 7 13.05 -2.25 27.72
CA ALA A 7 11.72 -1.64 27.63
C ALA A 7 11.73 -0.17 27.19
N ALA A 8 12.87 0.54 27.27
CA ALA A 8 12.94 1.96 26.95
C ALA A 8 13.19 2.26 25.47
N LEU A 9 13.62 1.28 24.67
CA LEU A 9 13.94 1.48 23.24
C LEU A 9 12.75 1.22 22.30
N MET A 10 11.65 0.64 22.79
CA MET A 10 10.44 0.39 22.00
C MET A 10 9.43 1.54 21.96
N MET A 11 9.68 2.66 22.65
CA MET A 11 8.71 3.76 22.76
C MET A 11 9.05 5.02 21.93
N VAL A 12 10.10 4.98 21.08
CA VAL A 12 10.51 6.11 20.23
C VAL A 12 10.27 5.86 18.73
N ALA A 13 9.99 4.63 18.31
CA ALA A 13 9.83 4.28 16.89
C ALA A 13 8.37 4.25 16.37
N LEU A 14 7.40 4.75 17.14
CA LEU A 14 5.97 4.75 16.79
C LEU A 14 5.44 6.13 16.32
N CYS A 15 6.30 7.14 16.18
CA CYS A 15 5.86 8.50 15.80
C CYS A 15 6.30 8.98 14.40
N SER A 16 6.97 8.17 13.58
CA SER A 16 7.52 8.63 12.28
C SER A 16 6.79 8.12 11.03
N PHE A 17 5.68 7.40 11.15
CA PHE A 17 4.91 6.92 9.99
C PHE A 17 3.53 7.58 9.85
N ALA A 18 3.46 8.86 10.22
CA ALA A 18 2.32 9.72 9.92
C ALA A 18 2.83 11.02 9.27
N CYS A 19 2.45 11.19 8.00
CA CYS A 19 2.57 12.39 7.17
C CYS A 19 3.96 12.78 6.60
N GLY A 20 4.10 12.63 5.28
CA GLY A 20 5.09 13.40 4.52
C GLY A 20 5.50 12.79 3.18
N GLY A 21 4.58 12.58 2.25
CA GLY A 21 4.88 12.00 0.93
C GLY A 21 3.86 12.38 -0.13
N SER A 22 3.94 13.65 -0.53
CA SER A 22 3.28 14.36 -1.64
C SER A 22 2.54 13.53 -2.68
N LYS A 23 1.21 13.58 -2.60
CA LYS A 23 0.29 13.30 -3.71
C LYS A 23 0.25 14.54 -4.61
N SER A 24 1.06 14.54 -5.68
CA SER A 24 0.85 15.43 -6.81
C SER A 24 -0.43 15.00 -7.52
N GLU A 25 -1.51 15.72 -7.28
CA GLU A 25 -2.77 15.56 -7.99
C GLU A 25 -2.94 16.75 -8.96
N PRO A 26 -3.26 16.52 -10.24
CA PRO A 26 -3.48 17.59 -11.22
C PRO A 26 -4.78 18.34 -10.92
N ALA A 27 -4.72 19.67 -11.10
CA ALA A 27 -5.80 20.61 -10.83
C ALA A 27 -7.14 20.24 -11.50
N PRO A 28 -8.26 20.24 -10.77
CA PRO A 28 -9.58 20.26 -11.39
C PRO A 28 -9.89 21.68 -11.88
N LYS A 29 -10.17 21.79 -13.18
CA LYS A 29 -10.80 22.99 -13.75
C LYS A 29 -12.19 23.14 -13.15
N GLU A 30 -12.43 24.31 -12.59
CA GLU A 30 -13.76 24.80 -12.23
C GLU A 30 -14.68 24.74 -13.46
N ALA A 31 -15.82 24.08 -13.30
CA ALA A 31 -16.97 24.25 -14.16
C ALA A 31 -18.16 24.54 -13.23
N GLU A 32 -18.57 25.80 -13.28
CA GLU A 32 -19.75 26.35 -12.63
C GLU A 32 -21.04 25.68 -13.15
N GLY A 33 -22.02 25.54 -12.26
CA GLY A 33 -23.42 25.83 -12.59
C GLY A 33 -24.38 24.66 -12.90
N GLY A 34 -25.57 24.74 -12.29
CA GLY A 34 -26.80 24.03 -12.68
C GLY A 34 -27.32 23.11 -11.57
N GLU A 35 -28.03 23.61 -10.56
CA GLU A 35 -29.46 23.96 -10.59
C GLU A 35 -30.41 22.78 -10.94
N ALA A 36 -31.16 22.38 -9.90
CA ALA A 36 -32.49 21.76 -9.90
C ALA A 36 -32.82 20.59 -10.84
N ALA A 37 -33.19 19.45 -10.25
CA ALA A 37 -34.55 18.91 -10.37
C ALA A 37 -34.76 17.76 -9.38
N ALA A 38 -35.80 17.92 -8.57
CA ALA A 38 -36.45 16.84 -7.86
C ALA A 38 -37.16 15.92 -8.86
N GLU A 39 -37.12 14.61 -8.63
CA GLU A 39 -38.34 13.82 -8.79
C GLU A 39 -38.33 12.62 -7.84
N ALA A 40 -39.46 12.47 -7.17
CA ALA A 40 -39.77 11.42 -6.23
C ALA A 40 -40.27 10.16 -6.96
N ALA A 41 -39.93 8.98 -6.47
CA ALA A 41 -40.82 7.82 -6.53
C ALA A 41 -40.48 6.84 -5.39
N THR A 42 -41.54 6.43 -4.72
CA THR A 42 -41.60 5.72 -3.43
C THR A 42 -41.77 4.20 -3.66
N PRO A 43 -42.40 3.38 -2.77
CA PRO A 43 -41.73 2.34 -1.98
C PRO A 43 -42.26 0.91 -2.27
N VAL A 44 -41.54 -0.13 -1.84
CA VAL A 44 -42.19 -1.41 -1.50
C VAL A 44 -41.59 -1.98 -0.22
N ALA A 45 -42.35 -1.83 0.86
CA ALA A 45 -42.19 -2.56 2.10
C ALA A 45 -43.02 -3.85 2.05
N SER A 46 -42.49 -4.95 2.60
CA SER A 46 -43.21 -5.84 3.52
C SER A 46 -42.24 -6.83 4.20
N ASP A 47 -42.00 -6.53 5.47
CA ASP A 47 -41.40 -7.22 6.63
C ASP A 47 -42.29 -8.43 7.10
N PRO A 48 -42.12 -9.19 8.23
CA PRO A 48 -41.10 -9.21 9.33
C PRO A 48 -40.53 -10.59 9.75
N ALA A 49 -39.43 -10.56 10.54
CA ALA A 49 -39.30 -11.14 11.90
C ALA A 49 -37.83 -11.02 12.39
N ALA A 50 -37.49 -10.04 13.24
CA ALA A 50 -37.32 -10.16 14.71
C ALA A 50 -36.32 -11.28 15.11
N GLU A 51 -35.16 -11.02 15.73
CA GLU A 51 -34.99 -10.32 17.01
C GLU A 51 -33.69 -9.50 17.15
N ALA A 52 -33.75 -8.62 18.16
CA ALA A 52 -32.91 -7.48 18.49
C ALA A 52 -31.52 -7.80 19.09
N GLY A 53 -30.61 -6.83 18.95
CA GLY A 53 -29.34 -6.77 19.67
C GLY A 53 -28.51 -5.56 19.27
N ALA A 54 -29.00 -4.36 19.58
CA ALA A 54 -28.38 -3.07 19.29
C ALA A 54 -27.27 -2.70 20.28
N THR A 55 -26.18 -2.11 19.78
CA THR A 55 -25.64 -0.81 20.22
C THR A 55 -24.67 -0.31 19.15
N ALA A 56 -25.09 0.72 18.41
CA ALA A 56 -24.23 1.53 17.55
C ALA A 56 -24.02 2.87 18.28
N GLU A 57 -22.78 3.18 18.66
CA GLU A 57 -22.39 4.53 19.07
C GLU A 57 -21.79 5.23 17.85
N ALA A 58 -22.42 6.32 17.44
CA ALA A 58 -21.86 7.32 16.54
C ALA A 58 -21.08 8.34 17.37
N PRO A 59 -20.01 8.94 16.83
CA PRO A 59 -19.66 10.30 17.20
C PRO A 59 -19.94 11.28 16.07
N ALA A 60 -20.74 12.28 16.45
CA ALA A 60 -20.98 13.51 15.73
C ALA A 60 -19.80 14.49 15.90
N ASP A 61 -19.61 15.33 14.89
CA ASP A 61 -19.28 16.76 14.94
C ASP A 61 -18.31 17.29 16.02
N ALA A 62 -17.17 17.82 15.56
CA ALA A 62 -16.45 18.87 16.26
C ALA A 62 -15.79 19.81 15.24
N ALA A 63 -16.41 20.97 15.06
CA ALA A 63 -15.89 22.10 14.32
C ALA A 63 -15.00 23.00 15.21
N GLU A 64 -14.13 23.75 14.52
CA GLU A 64 -13.60 25.09 14.81
C GLU A 64 -12.38 25.30 15.76
N ALA A 65 -11.33 25.84 15.10
CA ALA A 65 -10.69 27.14 15.35
C ALA A 65 -9.39 27.27 16.16
N GLY A 66 -8.43 27.95 15.50
CA GLY A 66 -7.38 28.82 16.05
C GLY A 66 -5.98 28.22 15.98
N ALA A 67 -4.90 28.93 15.61
CA ALA A 67 -4.69 30.28 15.10
C ALA A 67 -3.20 30.37 14.71
N ASP A 68 -2.90 31.19 13.71
CA ASP A 68 -1.69 31.99 13.48
C ASP A 68 -0.46 31.83 14.40
N ALA A 69 0.71 31.57 13.79
CA ALA A 69 1.95 32.29 14.13
C ALA A 69 2.97 32.22 12.99
N ALA A 70 3.14 33.39 12.40
CA ALA A 70 4.02 33.86 11.35
C ALA A 70 5.55 33.61 11.51
N GLU A 71 6.18 33.51 10.33
CA GLU A 71 7.40 34.19 9.87
C GLU A 71 8.83 33.66 10.16
N ALA A 72 9.53 33.51 9.03
CA ALA A 72 10.87 33.98 8.71
C ALA A 72 12.12 33.29 9.30
N GLY A 73 12.87 32.67 8.39
CA GLY A 73 14.30 32.40 8.51
C GLY A 73 14.91 32.29 7.11
N ALA A 74 15.43 33.41 6.62
CA ALA A 74 16.17 33.52 5.37
C ALA A 74 17.57 32.89 5.45
N ASP A 75 18.09 32.55 4.26
CA ASP A 75 19.51 32.47 3.86
C ASP A 75 20.53 31.77 4.75
N ALA A 76 21.05 30.66 4.24
CA ALA A 76 22.48 30.35 4.33
C ALA A 76 22.91 29.57 3.09
N ALA A 77 23.31 30.31 2.05
CA ALA A 77 24.27 29.81 1.09
C ALA A 77 25.60 29.54 1.82
N GLU A 78 26.07 28.30 1.82
CA GLU A 78 27.48 27.98 2.01
C GLU A 78 27.89 27.03 0.89
N ALA A 79 28.62 27.61 -0.06
CA ALA A 79 29.52 26.88 -0.92
C ALA A 79 30.73 26.44 -0.07
N GLY A 80 31.07 25.16 -0.10
CA GLY A 80 32.32 24.75 0.53
C GLY A 80 32.56 23.25 0.62
N ALA A 81 33.49 22.80 -0.24
CA ALA A 81 34.40 21.67 -0.04
C ALA A 81 33.83 20.26 -0.22
N ASP A 82 33.99 19.74 -1.45
CA ASP A 82 34.97 18.69 -1.74
C ASP A 82 35.48 17.92 -0.50
N ALA A 83 34.68 16.97 -0.05
CA ALA A 83 35.17 15.79 0.64
C ALA A 83 34.89 14.63 -0.30
N ALA A 84 35.91 14.24 -1.04
CA ALA A 84 35.98 12.93 -1.67
C ALA A 84 35.96 11.89 -0.54
N GLU A 85 34.76 11.55 -0.10
CA GLU A 85 34.53 10.32 0.64
C GLU A 85 34.61 9.24 -0.44
N ASP A 86 35.73 8.53 -0.46
CA ASP A 86 35.84 7.19 -1.02
C ASP A 86 34.78 6.34 -0.30
N ASP A 87 33.53 6.44 -0.77
CA ASP A 87 32.48 5.48 -0.50
C ASP A 87 32.96 4.18 -1.17
N ASP A 88 33.75 3.42 -0.41
CA ASP A 88 33.78 1.96 -0.50
C ASP A 88 32.39 1.44 -0.10
N ASP A 89 31.35 1.90 -0.81
CA ASP A 89 30.12 1.18 -1.05
C ASP A 89 30.54 0.02 -1.94
N SER A 90 31.23 -0.94 -1.31
CA SER A 90 31.27 -2.32 -1.73
C SER A 90 29.81 -2.76 -1.77
N GLY A 91 29.15 -2.37 -2.85
CA GLY A 91 27.73 -2.54 -3.09
C GLY A 91 27.43 -4.00 -2.87
N GLU A 92 26.84 -4.30 -1.73
CA GLU A 92 26.33 -5.62 -1.40
C GLU A 92 25.27 -5.90 -2.45
N ALA A 93 25.70 -6.56 -3.52
CA ALA A 93 24.87 -6.88 -4.65
C ALA A 93 23.63 -7.58 -4.10
N ALA A 94 22.47 -6.96 -4.31
CA ALA A 94 21.24 -7.51 -3.79
C ALA A 94 21.11 -8.98 -4.23
N PRO A 95 20.66 -9.87 -3.32
CA PRO A 95 20.66 -11.29 -3.60
C PRO A 95 19.90 -11.57 -4.90
N ALA A 96 20.49 -12.40 -5.76
CA ALA A 96 19.91 -12.75 -7.04
C ALA A 96 18.52 -13.37 -6.84
N LEU A 97 17.53 -12.83 -7.54
CA LEU A 97 16.16 -13.36 -7.51
C LEU A 97 16.11 -14.73 -8.18
N PRO A 98 15.25 -15.64 -7.70
CA PRO A 98 15.10 -16.94 -8.33
C PRO A 98 14.51 -16.79 -9.74
N ALA A 99 14.91 -17.69 -10.65
CA ALA A 99 14.38 -17.72 -12.01
C ALA A 99 12.90 -18.18 -12.08
N SER A 100 12.42 -18.85 -11.04
CA SER A 100 11.04 -19.33 -10.93
C SER A 100 10.55 -19.20 -9.50
N PHE A 101 9.27 -18.92 -9.35
CA PHE A 101 8.63 -18.76 -8.06
C PHE A 101 8.01 -20.08 -7.58
N GLU A 102 8.15 -20.38 -6.28
CA GLU A 102 7.57 -21.58 -5.66
C GLU A 102 6.06 -21.40 -5.46
N ALA A 103 5.28 -22.44 -5.78
CA ALA A 103 3.83 -22.41 -5.59
C ALA A 103 3.47 -22.39 -4.10
N LEU A 104 2.52 -21.53 -3.73
CA LEU A 104 1.99 -21.44 -2.38
C LEU A 104 0.96 -22.53 -2.10
N GLY A 105 0.33 -23.10 -3.13
CA GLY A 105 -0.76 -24.07 -2.99
C GLY A 105 -2.12 -23.40 -2.81
N VAL A 106 -2.21 -22.10 -3.09
CA VAL A 106 -3.47 -21.34 -3.13
C VAL A 106 -3.68 -20.92 -4.57
N GLU A 107 -4.63 -21.55 -5.25
CA GLU A 107 -4.84 -21.43 -6.70
C GLU A 107 -4.84 -19.98 -7.21
N LEU A 108 -5.53 -19.08 -6.49
CA LEU A 108 -5.59 -17.66 -6.87
C LEU A 108 -4.23 -16.95 -6.78
N CYS A 109 -3.42 -17.27 -5.76
CA CYS A 109 -2.08 -16.70 -5.59
C CYS A 109 -1.12 -17.24 -6.64
N ASP A 110 -1.17 -18.55 -6.88
CA ASP A 110 -0.32 -19.23 -7.87
C ASP A 110 -0.65 -18.74 -9.29
N GLN A 111 -1.93 -18.54 -9.61
CA GLN A 111 -2.37 -17.94 -10.87
C GLN A 111 -1.87 -16.49 -11.01
N TYR A 112 -2.00 -15.67 -9.97
CA TYR A 112 -1.46 -14.30 -9.99
C TYR A 112 0.04 -14.27 -10.31
N VAL A 113 0.84 -15.12 -9.67
CA VAL A 113 2.29 -15.17 -9.90
C VAL A 113 2.61 -15.62 -11.32
N ALA A 114 1.90 -16.63 -11.83
CA ALA A 114 2.07 -17.11 -13.20
C ALA A 114 1.70 -16.04 -14.23
N ASP A 115 0.52 -15.43 -14.10
CA ASP A 115 0.02 -14.39 -15.00
C ASP A 115 0.95 -13.16 -14.98
N TYR A 116 1.36 -12.72 -13.79
CA TYR A 116 2.18 -11.52 -13.64
C TYR A 116 3.62 -11.72 -14.12
N SER A 117 4.26 -12.85 -13.77
CA SER A 117 5.62 -13.16 -14.25
C SER A 117 5.68 -13.27 -15.77
N THR A 118 4.70 -13.95 -16.40
CA THR A 118 4.58 -14.04 -17.86
C THR A 118 4.44 -12.64 -18.48
N CYS A 119 3.54 -11.82 -17.95
CA CYS A 119 3.36 -10.43 -18.39
C CYS A 119 4.66 -9.61 -18.31
N ILE A 120 5.40 -9.69 -17.21
CA ILE A 120 6.65 -8.93 -17.05
C ILE A 120 7.71 -9.39 -18.07
N GLU A 121 7.82 -10.70 -18.30
CA GLU A 121 8.81 -11.25 -19.25
C GLU A 121 8.51 -10.88 -20.70
N ASP A 122 7.23 -10.81 -21.06
CA ASP A 122 6.81 -10.51 -22.44
C ASP A 122 6.66 -9.01 -22.71
N LYS A 123 6.17 -8.23 -21.73
CA LYS A 123 5.70 -6.86 -21.94
C LYS A 123 6.48 -5.78 -21.18
N ALA A 124 7.04 -6.09 -20.00
CA ALA A 124 7.71 -5.06 -19.22
C ALA A 124 9.04 -4.64 -19.86
N PRO A 125 9.41 -3.34 -19.78
CA PRO A 125 10.72 -2.85 -20.19
C PRO A 125 11.84 -3.57 -19.44
N GLU A 126 12.94 -3.90 -20.12
CA GLU A 126 14.05 -4.66 -19.54
C GLU A 126 14.59 -4.05 -18.23
N ALA A 127 14.64 -2.71 -18.17
CA ALA A 127 15.08 -1.96 -17.00
C ALA A 127 14.20 -2.18 -15.74
N GLU A 128 12.93 -2.56 -15.90
CA GLU A 128 11.98 -2.70 -14.79
C GLU A 128 11.72 -4.16 -14.40
N ARG A 129 12.08 -5.13 -15.26
CA ARG A 129 11.76 -6.55 -15.05
C ARG A 129 12.26 -7.08 -13.72
N GLU A 130 13.49 -6.75 -13.36
CA GLU A 130 14.08 -7.23 -12.10
C GLU A 130 13.37 -6.63 -10.88
N ALA A 131 13.05 -5.33 -10.92
CA ALA A 131 12.29 -4.67 -9.86
C ALA A 131 10.90 -5.30 -9.70
N GLN A 132 10.21 -5.61 -10.81
CA GLN A 132 8.90 -6.25 -10.75
C GLN A 132 8.96 -7.70 -10.24
N ARG A 133 9.99 -8.47 -10.64
CA ARG A 133 10.24 -9.81 -10.08
C ARG A 133 10.49 -9.74 -8.56
N ARG A 134 11.14 -8.68 -8.08
CA ARG A 134 11.36 -8.47 -6.64
C ARG A 134 10.06 -8.28 -5.89
N ILE A 135 9.13 -7.48 -6.43
CA ILE A 135 7.81 -7.27 -5.83
C ILE A 135 7.05 -8.61 -5.72
N ILE A 136 7.07 -9.45 -6.76
CA ILE A 136 6.47 -10.80 -6.72
C ILE A 136 7.12 -11.64 -5.61
N PHE A 137 8.45 -11.64 -5.53
CA PHE A 137 9.19 -12.38 -4.52
C PHE A 137 8.84 -11.95 -3.09
N GLU A 138 8.80 -10.64 -2.82
CA GLU A 138 8.46 -10.10 -1.50
C GLU A 138 7.04 -10.46 -1.08
N ASN A 139 6.08 -10.40 -2.02
CA ASN A 139 4.71 -10.86 -1.77
C ASN A 139 4.67 -12.35 -1.41
N LEU A 140 5.39 -13.19 -2.17
CA LEU A 140 5.47 -14.62 -1.90
C LEU A 140 6.10 -14.94 -0.55
N GLN A 141 7.17 -14.23 -0.16
CA GLN A 141 7.80 -14.41 1.16
C GLN A 141 6.82 -14.05 2.29
N SER A 142 6.12 -12.94 2.16
CA SER A 142 5.09 -12.51 3.12
C SER A 142 3.95 -13.54 3.22
N TRP A 143 3.48 -14.03 2.08
CA TRP A 143 2.42 -15.03 2.03
C TRP A 143 2.84 -16.40 2.55
N LYS A 144 4.11 -16.79 2.31
CA LYS A 144 4.67 -18.03 2.85
C LYS A 144 4.68 -18.00 4.38
N GLN A 145 5.05 -16.88 5.00
CA GLN A 145 4.99 -16.72 6.45
C GLN A 145 3.56 -16.88 7.01
N ILE A 146 2.56 -16.33 6.31
CA ILE A 146 1.15 -16.48 6.69
C ILE A 146 0.71 -17.95 6.55
N LYS A 147 1.09 -18.60 5.44
CA LYS A 147 0.77 -20.01 5.17
C LYS A 147 1.37 -20.95 6.21
N ASP A 148 2.63 -20.74 6.57
CA ASP A 148 3.37 -21.59 7.50
C ASP A 148 2.77 -21.56 8.92
N GLY A 149 1.97 -20.53 9.25
CA GLY A 149 1.15 -20.49 10.46
C GLY A 149 0.01 -21.53 10.50
N GLY A 150 -0.33 -22.15 9.35
CA GLY A 150 -1.17 -23.36 9.27
C GLY A 150 -2.63 -23.21 9.71
N SER A 151 -3.14 -21.98 9.88
CA SER A 151 -4.53 -21.76 10.30
C SER A 151 -5.48 -21.64 9.10
N PRO A 152 -6.72 -22.18 9.17
CA PRO A 152 -7.72 -21.96 8.12
C PRO A 152 -8.09 -20.48 7.91
N ALA A 153 -7.91 -19.65 8.94
CA ALA A 153 -8.08 -18.20 8.83
C ALA A 153 -6.98 -17.56 7.97
N ALA A 154 -5.76 -18.11 8.02
CA ALA A 154 -4.63 -17.67 7.20
C ALA A 154 -4.87 -17.95 5.70
N GLU A 155 -5.48 -19.07 5.34
CA GLU A 155 -5.81 -19.35 3.93
C GLU A 155 -6.81 -18.33 3.36
N LYS A 156 -7.84 -17.96 4.13
CA LYS A 156 -8.81 -16.93 3.72
C LYS A 156 -8.17 -15.54 3.60
N SER A 157 -7.27 -15.19 4.52
CA SER A 157 -6.55 -13.91 4.44
C SER A 157 -5.58 -13.91 3.24
N LEU A 158 -4.94 -15.03 2.91
CA LEU A 158 -4.12 -15.20 1.72
C LEU A 158 -4.92 -15.02 0.44
N GLN A 159 -6.07 -15.68 0.29
CA GLN A 159 -6.94 -15.49 -0.87
C GLN A 159 -7.33 -14.02 -1.05
N THR A 160 -7.67 -13.34 0.05
CA THR A 160 -8.02 -11.91 0.03
C THR A 160 -6.82 -11.05 -0.38
N GLY A 161 -5.64 -11.30 0.21
CA GLY A 161 -4.40 -10.60 -0.10
C GLY A 161 -3.97 -10.78 -1.56
N CYS A 162 -4.01 -12.02 -2.08
CA CYS A 162 -3.68 -12.32 -3.46
C CYS A 162 -4.66 -11.67 -4.44
N LYS A 163 -5.95 -11.61 -4.11
CA LYS A 163 -6.92 -10.87 -4.94
C LYS A 163 -6.56 -9.38 -5.01
N ILE A 164 -6.23 -8.76 -3.89
CA ILE A 164 -5.85 -7.34 -3.84
C ILE A 164 -4.57 -7.10 -4.63
N ALA A 165 -3.54 -7.93 -4.42
CA ALA A 165 -2.28 -7.84 -5.15
C ALA A 165 -2.47 -8.04 -6.66
N ARG A 166 -3.33 -8.98 -7.07
CA ARG A 166 -3.72 -9.19 -8.47
C ARG A 166 -4.30 -7.91 -9.07
N GLU A 167 -5.28 -7.31 -8.41
CA GLU A 167 -5.92 -6.07 -8.88
C GLU A 167 -4.96 -4.87 -8.89
N GLN A 168 -4.02 -4.78 -7.96
CA GLN A 168 -2.99 -3.74 -7.97
C GLN A 168 -2.03 -3.91 -9.14
N ALA A 169 -1.54 -5.13 -9.36
CA ALA A 169 -0.62 -5.42 -10.45
C ALA A 169 -1.29 -5.24 -11.82
N LYS A 170 -2.56 -5.61 -12.01
CA LYS A 170 -3.32 -5.31 -13.24
C LYS A 170 -3.28 -3.82 -13.58
N ARG A 171 -3.49 -2.95 -12.59
CA ARG A 171 -3.45 -1.50 -12.79
C ARG A 171 -2.04 -1.02 -13.11
N ALA A 172 -1.04 -1.53 -12.41
CA ALA A 172 0.37 -1.17 -12.63
C ALA A 172 0.88 -1.62 -14.00
N THR A 173 0.39 -2.73 -14.53
CA THR A 173 0.79 -3.28 -15.82
C THR A 173 -0.14 -2.94 -16.98
N ALA A 174 -1.19 -2.14 -16.74
CA ALA A 174 -2.16 -1.79 -17.76
C ALA A 174 -1.49 -1.06 -18.94
N ASP A 175 -0.53 -0.18 -18.63
CA ASP A 175 0.21 0.61 -19.63
C ASP A 175 1.12 -0.27 -20.52
N TRP A 176 1.47 -1.47 -20.08
CA TRP A 176 2.26 -2.43 -20.86
C TRP A 176 1.39 -3.37 -21.70
N GLY A 177 0.06 -3.28 -21.56
CA GLY A 177 -0.89 -4.11 -22.30
C GLY A 177 -0.97 -5.56 -21.79
N CYS A 178 -0.81 -5.77 -20.49
CA CYS A 178 -1.04 -7.07 -19.88
C CYS A 178 -2.52 -7.27 -19.57
N GLU A 179 -3.12 -8.35 -20.09
CA GLU A 179 -4.52 -8.72 -19.86
C GLU A 179 -4.60 -10.10 -19.18
N TRP A 180 -4.95 -10.10 -17.88
CA TRP A 180 -5.20 -11.27 -17.02
C TRP A 180 -6.04 -10.84 -15.81
#